data_AF-M2S787-F1
#
_entry.id   AF-M2S787-F1
#
_cell.length_a   1.000
_cell.length_b   1.000
_cell.length_c   1.000
_cell.angle_alpha   90.00
_cell.angle_beta   90.00
_cell.angle_gamma   90.00
#
_symmetry.space_group_name_H-M   'P 1'
#
loop_
_entity.id
_entity.type
_entity.pdbx_description
1 polymer ?
#
loop_
_entity_poly.entity_id
_entity_poly.type
_entity_poly.pdbx_seq_one_letter_code
_entity_poly.pdbx_strand_id
1 'polypeptide(L)'
;MVNKEIVDFDACSLYPSAVARLFLPTGAPRVMNKPLQWYMEHLMGEQQYETTQERYISYFIVTIEITKVNKKRKMPIIIKKINGINQYVNEPSVMTVDSIYLEDLLKYQEIEFNVKEGIYWDGGKASLFKEKIKEIYDIRKQKKANHDPSE
;
A
#
# COMPACT_ATOMS: atom_id res chain seq x y z
N MET A 1 13.17 12.77 30.53
CA MET A 1 11.72 12.68 30.78
C MET A 1 11.00 13.59 29.79
N VAL A 2 9.99 13.07 29.11
CA VAL A 2 9.10 13.90 28.29
C VAL A 2 8.05 14.47 29.26
N ASN A 3 8.10 15.78 29.54
CA ASN A 3 7.14 16.47 30.44
C ASN A 3 5.88 16.94 29.70
N LYS A 4 5.41 16.15 28.72
CA LYS A 4 4.26 16.49 27.89
C LYS A 4 3.25 15.36 27.94
N GLU A 5 1.98 15.70 27.80
CA GLU A 5 0.91 14.72 27.66
C GLU A 5 1.18 13.83 26.44
N ILE A 6 1.05 12.52 26.64
CA ILE A 6 1.15 11.50 25.61
C ILE A 6 -0.27 11.07 25.29
N VAL A 7 -0.61 11.08 24.00
CA VAL A 7 -1.90 10.62 23.50
C VAL A 7 -1.66 9.39 22.64
N ASP A 8 -2.47 8.36 22.85
CA ASP A 8 -2.46 7.14 22.05
C ASP A 8 -3.48 7.26 20.92
N PHE A 9 -3.02 7.14 19.68
CA PHE A 9 -3.85 7.21 18.48
C PHE A 9 -3.89 5.82 17.83
N ASP A 10 -5.06 5.18 17.89
CA ASP A 10 -5.32 3.94 17.18
C ASP A 10 -6.24 4.17 15.98
N ALA A 11 -5.94 3.49 14.88
CA ALA A 11 -6.72 3.58 13.67
C ALA A 11 -7.93 2.65 13.76
N CYS A 12 -9.13 3.22 13.67
CA CYS A 12 -10.38 2.45 13.65
C CYS A 12 -10.43 1.48 12.44
N SER A 13 -10.20 0.20 12.70
CA SER A 13 -10.26 -0.87 11.70
C SER A 13 -9.33 -0.60 10.50
N LEU A 14 -8.03 -0.45 10.75
CA LEU A 14 -7.03 -0.04 9.74
C LEU A 14 -7.16 -0.82 8.41
N TYR A 15 -7.11 -2.15 8.44
CA TYR A 15 -7.18 -2.96 7.22
C TYR A 15 -8.54 -2.86 6.50
N PRO A 16 -9.70 -3.03 7.17
CA PRO A 16 -11.00 -2.80 6.53
C PRO A 16 -11.12 -1.41 5.90
N SER A 17 -10.67 -0.37 6.62
CA SER A 17 -10.68 1.01 6.12
C SER A 17 -9.80 1.18 4.88
N ALA A 18 -8.63 0.53 4.84
CA ALA A 18 -7.75 0.52 3.67
C ALA A 18 -8.40 -0.20 2.48
N VAL A 19 -8.97 -1.40 2.67
CA VAL A 19 -9.65 -2.16 1.61
C VAL A 19 -10.83 -1.38 1.03
N ALA A 20 -11.62 -0.71 1.88
CA ALA A 20 -12.75 0.10 1.46
C ALA A 20 -12.35 1.33 0.62
N ARG A 21 -11.11 1.79 0.76
CA ARG A 21 -10.55 2.97 0.06
C ARG A 21 -9.76 2.60 -1.19
N LEU A 22 -8.89 1.60 -1.10
CA LEU A 22 -7.90 1.23 -2.14
C LEU A 22 -8.46 0.25 -3.18
N PHE A 23 -9.48 -0.52 -2.79
CA PHE A 23 -9.98 -1.69 -3.51
C PHE A 23 -8.89 -2.75 -3.75
N LEU A 24 -9.28 -3.97 -4.14
CA LEU A 24 -8.34 -5.06 -4.37
C LEU A 24 -8.26 -5.44 -5.85
N PRO A 25 -7.06 -5.74 -6.40
CA PRO A 25 -6.95 -6.31 -7.73
C PRO A 25 -7.67 -7.66 -7.80
N THR A 26 -8.13 -8.03 -8.99
CA THR A 26 -8.84 -9.31 -9.22
C THR A 26 -8.17 -10.12 -10.31
N GLY A 27 -8.40 -11.43 -10.32
CA GLY A 27 -7.85 -12.34 -11.33
C GLY A 27 -6.40 -12.78 -11.05
N ALA A 28 -5.84 -13.50 -12.03
CA ALA A 28 -4.48 -14.03 -11.96
C ALA A 28 -3.45 -12.96 -12.38
N PRO A 29 -2.30 -12.86 -11.70
CA PRO A 29 -1.24 -11.96 -12.11
C PRO A 29 -0.63 -12.34 -13.44
N ARG A 30 -0.06 -11.35 -14.13
CA ARG A 30 0.73 -11.49 -15.34
C ARG A 30 2.16 -11.04 -15.09
N VAL A 31 3.11 -11.65 -15.79
CA VAL A 31 4.53 -11.24 -15.73
C VAL A 31 4.71 -9.91 -16.43
N MET A 32 5.47 -9.00 -15.81
CA MET A 32 5.80 -7.71 -16.43
C MET A 32 6.79 -7.89 -17.58
N ASN A 33 6.48 -7.27 -18.73
CA ASN A 33 7.29 -7.33 -19.95
C ASN A 33 7.55 -5.96 -20.58
N LYS A 34 7.14 -4.88 -19.91
CA LYS A 34 7.37 -3.48 -20.32
C LYS A 34 8.22 -2.76 -19.26
N PRO A 35 8.81 -1.60 -19.59
CA PRO A 35 9.45 -0.75 -18.59
C PRO A 35 8.47 -0.36 -17.48
N LEU A 36 8.95 -0.27 -16.24
CA LEU A 36 8.12 0.08 -15.07
C LEU A 36 7.34 1.40 -15.26
N GLN A 37 7.96 2.39 -15.90
CA GLN A 37 7.34 3.68 -16.19
C GLN A 37 6.01 3.52 -16.95
N TRP A 38 5.95 2.58 -17.88
CA TRP A 38 4.72 2.27 -18.61
C TRP A 38 3.62 1.76 -17.68
N TYR A 39 3.94 0.90 -16.71
CA TYR A 39 2.96 0.40 -15.75
C TYR A 39 2.47 1.49 -14.80
N MET A 40 3.36 2.42 -14.40
CA MET A 40 2.98 3.56 -13.56
C MET A 40 2.04 4.52 -14.30
N GLU A 41 2.26 4.77 -15.59
CA GLU A 41 1.40 5.61 -16.43
C GLU A 41 -0.02 5.04 -16.60
N HIS A 42 -0.14 3.71 -16.66
CA HIS A 42 -1.41 3.02 -16.83
C HIS A 42 -2.02 2.52 -15.50
N LEU A 43 -1.43 2.89 -14.36
CA LEU A 43 -1.88 2.49 -13.03
C LEU A 43 -3.22 3.17 -12.71
N MET A 44 -4.16 2.37 -12.22
CA MET A 44 -5.45 2.84 -11.74
C MET A 44 -5.27 3.72 -10.50
N GLY A 45 -6.02 4.80 -10.44
CA GLY A 45 -6.03 5.68 -9.27
C GLY A 45 -6.50 4.97 -7.99
N GLU A 46 -6.21 5.61 -6.85
CA GLU A 46 -6.52 5.07 -5.53
C GLU A 46 -8.01 4.71 -5.37
N GLN A 47 -8.91 5.61 -5.78
CA GLN A 47 -10.35 5.41 -5.70
C GLN A 47 -11.00 4.96 -7.02
N GLN A 48 -10.19 4.50 -7.98
CA GLN A 48 -10.67 4.01 -9.27
C GLN A 48 -10.96 2.50 -9.18
N TYR A 49 -12.18 2.10 -9.53
CA TYR A 49 -12.57 0.68 -9.56
C TYR A 49 -12.81 0.14 -10.97
N GLU A 50 -13.26 0.97 -11.93
CA GLU A 50 -13.41 0.61 -13.34
C GLU A 50 -12.19 1.00 -14.16
N THR A 51 -11.86 0.19 -15.16
CA THR A 51 -10.80 0.49 -16.11
C THR A 51 -11.19 1.62 -17.06
N THR A 52 -10.22 2.44 -17.46
CA THR A 52 -10.35 3.37 -18.58
C THR A 52 -9.39 2.98 -19.70
N GLN A 53 -9.47 3.67 -20.85
CA GLN A 53 -8.53 3.45 -21.96
C GLN A 53 -7.06 3.68 -21.57
N GLU A 54 -6.83 4.63 -20.66
CA GLU A 54 -5.48 5.00 -20.20
C GLU A 54 -5.09 4.29 -18.90
N ARG A 55 -6.05 3.98 -18.02
CA ARG A 55 -5.79 3.42 -16.69
C ARG A 55 -6.52 2.11 -16.46
N TYR A 56 -5.80 1.02 -16.65
CA TYR A 56 -6.35 -0.34 -16.58
C TYR A 56 -5.44 -1.33 -15.85
N ILE A 57 -4.29 -0.89 -15.35
CA ILE A 57 -3.43 -1.69 -14.46
C ILE A 57 -3.93 -1.47 -13.03
N SER A 58 -4.50 -2.48 -12.40
CA SER A 58 -5.08 -2.34 -11.06
C SER A 58 -4.03 -2.31 -9.96
N TYR A 59 -2.95 -3.08 -10.12
CA TYR A 59 -1.88 -3.21 -9.14
C TYR A 59 -0.64 -3.85 -9.76
N PHE A 60 0.53 -3.61 -9.17
CA PHE A 60 1.74 -4.37 -9.50
C PHE A 60 2.61 -4.60 -8.26
N ILE A 61 3.46 -5.62 -8.36
CA ILE A 61 4.48 -5.95 -7.37
C ILE A 61 5.80 -6.14 -8.13
N VAL A 62 6.85 -5.47 -7.67
CA VAL A 62 8.17 -5.47 -8.30
C VAL A 62 9.27 -5.72 -7.29
N THR A 63 10.27 -6.50 -7.67
CA THR A 63 11.54 -6.56 -6.94
C THR A 63 12.45 -5.49 -7.50
N ILE A 64 12.84 -4.55 -6.64
CA ILE A 64 13.74 -3.45 -6.95
C ILE A 64 15.06 -3.59 -6.20
N GLU A 65 16.11 -3.08 -6.81
CA GLU A 65 17.39 -2.83 -6.17
C GLU A 65 17.58 -1.33 -6.07
N ILE A 66 17.42 -0.78 -4.86
CA ILE A 66 17.68 0.62 -4.60
C ILE A 66 19.18 0.86 -4.75
N THR A 67 19.55 1.76 -5.66
CA THR A 67 20.94 2.14 -5.93
C THR A 67 21.34 3.35 -5.10
N LYS A 68 20.39 4.25 -4.81
CA LYS A 68 20.65 5.48 -4.05
C LYS A 68 19.42 5.95 -3.28
N VAL A 69 19.67 6.55 -2.10
CA VAL A 69 18.64 7.17 -1.25
C VAL A 69 18.98 8.65 -1.12
N ASN A 70 18.27 9.51 -1.86
CA ASN A 70 18.60 10.94 -1.91
C ASN A 70 18.12 11.70 -0.66
N LYS A 71 17.08 11.21 0.02
CA LYS A 71 16.49 11.89 1.18
C LYS A 71 16.46 11.00 2.41
N LYS A 72 17.28 11.37 3.41
CA LYS A 72 17.32 10.69 4.69
C LYS A 72 16.20 11.14 5.62
N ARG A 73 15.47 10.19 6.21
CA ARG A 73 14.39 10.45 7.17
C ARG A 73 14.78 9.97 8.56
N LYS A 74 14.33 10.71 9.58
CA LYS A 74 14.43 10.26 10.99
C LYS A 74 13.63 8.97 11.22
N MET A 75 12.51 8.85 10.51
CA MET A 75 11.70 7.63 10.41
C MET A 75 11.75 7.15 8.95
N PRO A 76 12.78 6.37 8.58
CA PRO A 76 12.86 5.78 7.25
C PRO A 76 11.79 4.72 7.04
N ILE A 77 11.42 4.50 5.78
CA ILE A 77 10.45 3.48 5.39
C ILE A 77 11.09 2.31 4.64
N ILE A 78 12.35 2.40 4.20
CA ILE A 78 13.09 1.25 3.62
C ILE A 78 13.36 0.22 4.71
N ILE A 79 13.02 -1.04 4.44
CA ILE A 79 13.22 -2.17 5.35
C ILE A 79 14.38 -3.05 4.87
N LYS A 80 15.29 -3.37 5.79
CA LYS A 80 16.40 -4.31 5.57
C LYS A 80 16.38 -5.37 6.67
N LYS A 81 16.45 -6.65 6.28
CA LYS A 81 16.57 -7.76 7.24
C LYS A 81 18.02 -7.89 7.70
N ILE A 82 18.27 -7.65 8.97
CA ILE A 82 19.58 -7.83 9.62
C ILE A 82 19.38 -8.84 10.73
N ASN A 83 20.05 -9.99 10.64
CA ASN A 83 19.92 -11.11 11.58
C ASN A 83 18.46 -11.56 11.78
N GLY A 84 17.67 -11.59 10.70
CA GLY A 84 16.25 -11.99 10.74
C GLY A 84 15.28 -10.90 11.23
N ILE A 85 15.79 -9.76 11.69
CA ILE A 85 14.98 -8.65 12.22
C ILE A 85 14.85 -7.57 11.14
N ASN A 86 13.63 -7.07 10.94
CA ASN A 86 13.37 -5.93 10.07
C ASN A 86 13.90 -4.65 10.72
N GLN A 87 14.83 -3.98 10.05
CA GLN A 87 15.33 -2.67 10.45
C GLN A 87 14.94 -1.61 9.41
N TYR A 88 14.51 -0.46 9.90
CA TYR A 88 14.20 0.70 9.08
C TYR A 88 15.46 1.53 8.87
N VAL A 89 15.90 1.69 7.62
CA VAL A 89 17.22 2.25 7.30
C VAL A 89 17.16 3.31 6.19
N ASN A 90 18.18 4.16 6.13
CA ASN A 90 18.36 5.11 5.02
C ASN A 90 19.46 4.61 4.06
N GLU A 91 19.46 3.31 3.78
CA GLU A 91 20.50 2.64 3.01
C GLU A 91 19.91 1.93 1.78
N PRO A 92 20.68 1.83 0.69
CA PRO A 92 20.39 0.92 -0.42
C PRO A 92 20.06 -0.51 0.05
N SER A 93 19.03 -1.10 -0.55
CA SER A 93 18.58 -2.47 -0.29
C SER A 93 17.87 -3.05 -1.51
N VAL A 94 17.89 -4.38 -1.61
CA VAL A 94 17.01 -5.12 -2.52
C VAL A 94 15.72 -5.45 -1.79
N MET A 95 14.58 -5.21 -2.42
CA MET A 95 13.28 -5.45 -1.79
C MET A 95 12.18 -5.64 -2.82
N THR A 96 11.15 -6.39 -2.43
CA THR A 96 9.92 -6.53 -3.19
C THR A 96 8.92 -5.52 -2.66
N VAL A 97 8.42 -4.66 -3.53
CA VAL A 97 7.50 -3.56 -3.20
C VAL A 97 6.29 -3.65 -4.10
N ASP A 98 5.16 -3.25 -3.56
CA ASP A 98 3.97 -2.99 -4.37
C ASP A 98 3.95 -1.57 -4.93
N SER A 99 2.97 -1.28 -5.78
CA SER A 99 2.84 0.02 -6.44
C SER A 99 2.70 1.19 -5.46
N ILE A 100 1.99 1.02 -4.34
CA ILE A 100 1.77 2.08 -3.35
C ILE A 100 3.06 2.34 -2.58
N TYR A 101 3.72 1.28 -2.13
CA TYR A 101 4.96 1.42 -1.38
C TYR A 101 6.09 2.00 -2.24
N LEU A 102 6.13 1.66 -3.53
CA LEU A 102 7.06 2.28 -4.47
C LEU A 102 6.80 3.79 -4.62
N GLU A 103 5.55 4.22 -4.75
CA GLU A 103 5.19 5.65 -4.77
C GLU A 103 5.65 6.37 -3.50
N ASP A 104 5.47 5.75 -2.33
CA ASP A 104 5.93 6.28 -1.06
C ASP A 104 7.47 6.39 -0.99
N LEU A 105 8.20 5.40 -1.48
CA LEU A 105 9.66 5.43 -1.53
C LEU A 105 10.17 6.56 -2.44
N LEU A 106 9.55 6.73 -3.61
CA LEU A 106 9.84 7.83 -4.54
C LEU A 106 9.55 9.19 -3.90
N LYS A 107 8.41 9.33 -3.23
CA LYS A 107 7.97 10.61 -2.64
C LYS A 107 8.75 10.99 -1.37
N TYR A 108 8.98 10.03 -0.48
CA TYR A 108 9.49 10.32 0.85
C TYR A 108 11.00 10.09 1.00
N GLN A 109 11.60 9.20 0.23
CA GLN A 109 13.04 8.92 0.30
C GLN A 109 13.80 9.23 -1.00
N GLU A 110 13.07 9.61 -2.07
CA GLU A 110 13.64 10.04 -3.36
C GLU A 110 14.67 9.02 -3.87
N ILE A 111 14.26 7.75 -3.89
CA ILE A 111 15.15 6.65 -4.26
C ILE A 111 15.46 6.64 -5.75
N GLU A 112 16.68 6.21 -6.08
CA GLU A 112 17.05 5.72 -7.42
C GLU A 112 17.16 4.19 -7.33
N PHE A 113 16.72 3.47 -8.35
CA PHE A 113 16.65 2.01 -8.30
C PHE A 113 16.64 1.37 -9.69
N ASN A 114 16.96 0.08 -9.71
CA ASN A 114 16.80 -0.79 -10.87
C ASN A 114 15.67 -1.80 -10.60
N VAL A 115 14.91 -2.14 -11.62
CA VAL A 115 13.87 -3.18 -11.55
C VAL A 115 14.47 -4.51 -11.97
N LYS A 116 14.29 -5.55 -11.16
CA LYS A 116 14.75 -6.92 -11.46
C LYS A 116 13.68 -7.73 -12.16
N GLU A 117 12.50 -7.77 -11.57
CA GLU A 117 11.36 -8.56 -12.02
C GLU A 117 10.07 -8.01 -11.41
N GLY A 118 8.93 -8.41 -11.96
CA GLY A 118 7.65 -8.06 -11.38
C GLY A 118 6.46 -8.73 -12.03
N ILE A 119 5.34 -8.61 -11.35
CA ILE A 119 4.03 -9.08 -11.78
C ILE A 119 3.01 -7.95 -11.65
N TYR A 120 1.96 -8.00 -12.45
CA TYR A 120 0.90 -7.01 -12.45
C TYR A 120 -0.47 -7.63 -12.65
N TRP A 121 -1.50 -6.89 -12.29
CA TRP A 121 -2.90 -7.21 -12.54
C TRP A 121 -3.50 -6.14 -13.44
N ASP A 122 -4.19 -6.56 -14.49
CA ASP A 122 -5.03 -5.73 -15.33
C ASP A 122 -6.52 -5.95 -15.03
N GLY A 123 -7.36 -5.01 -15.43
CA GLY A 123 -8.80 -5.08 -15.21
C GLY A 123 -9.26 -4.32 -13.97
N GLY A 124 -10.57 -4.41 -13.69
CA GLY A 124 -11.20 -3.68 -12.59
C GLY A 124 -10.78 -4.19 -11.20
N LYS A 125 -11.02 -3.35 -10.19
CA LYS A 125 -10.82 -3.70 -8.78
C LYS A 125 -12.11 -4.21 -8.16
N ALA A 126 -12.02 -5.08 -7.16
CA ALA A 126 -13.18 -5.62 -6.46
C ALA A 126 -13.82 -4.57 -5.54
N SER A 127 -15.09 -4.23 -5.80
CA SER A 127 -15.92 -3.37 -4.94
C SER A 127 -16.66 -4.13 -3.83
N LEU A 128 -16.86 -5.45 -3.99
CA LEU A 128 -17.68 -6.28 -3.10
C LEU A 128 -17.32 -6.12 -1.60
N PHE A 129 -16.03 -6.04 -1.30
CA PHE A 129 -15.56 -5.91 0.08
C PHE A 129 -15.95 -4.57 0.70
N LYS A 130 -16.00 -3.50 -0.08
CA LYS A 130 -16.32 -2.16 0.42
C LYS A 130 -17.73 -2.10 1.00
N GLU A 131 -18.70 -2.68 0.30
CA GLU A 131 -20.10 -2.71 0.74
C GLU A 131 -20.26 -3.54 2.01
N LYS A 132 -19.65 -4.73 2.05
CA LYS A 132 -19.69 -5.60 3.23
C LYS A 132 -18.98 -5.02 4.45
N ILE A 133 -17.83 -4.36 4.24
CA ILE A 133 -17.12 -3.66 5.31
C ILE A 133 -17.99 -2.53 5.87
N LYS A 134 -18.66 -1.76 5.00
CA LYS A 134 -19.57 -0.69 5.44
C LYS A 134 -20.73 -1.23 6.27
N GLU A 135 -21.35 -2.32 5.83
CA GLU A 135 -22.43 -3.00 6.56
C GLU A 135 -21.98 -3.41 7.98
N ILE A 136 -20.83 -4.08 8.10
CA ILE A 136 -20.28 -4.50 9.40
C ILE A 136 -19.97 -3.29 10.28
N TYR A 137 -19.43 -2.22 9.69
CA TYR A 137 -19.10 -1.00 10.41
C TYR A 137 -20.36 -0.30 10.96
N ASP A 138 -21.44 -0.23 10.17
CA ASP A 138 -22.71 0.34 10.58
C ASP A 138 -23.37 -0.48 11.69
N ILE A 139 -23.31 -1.81 11.64
CA ILE A 139 -23.77 -2.70 12.72
C ILE A 139 -22.98 -2.43 14.01
N ARG A 140 -21.65 -2.35 13.94
CA ARG A 140 -20.81 -2.05 15.11
C ARG A 140 -21.15 -0.69 15.71
N LYS A 141 -21.38 0.33 14.87
CA LYS A 141 -21.79 1.66 15.31
C LYS A 141 -23.13 1.64 16.06
N GLN A 142 -24.10 0.86 15.58
CA GLN A 142 -25.39 0.69 16.26
C GLN A 142 -25.25 -0.04 17.61
N LYS A 143 -24.48 -1.13 17.66
CA LYS A 143 -24.20 -1.87 18.90
C LYS A 143 -23.53 -1.01 19.97
N LYS A 144 -22.56 -0.19 19.56
CA LYS A 144 -21.89 0.79 20.43
C LYS A 144 -22.87 1.79 21.03
N ALA A 145 -23.77 2.33 20.22
CA ALA A 145 -24.80 3.26 20.70
C ALA A 145 -25.73 2.59 21.72
N ASN A 146 -26.05 1.31 21.52
CA ASN A 146 -26.90 0.51 22.39
C ASN A 146 -26.20 -0.08 23.63
N HIS A 147 -24.89 0.17 23.81
CA HIS A 147 -24.06 -0.42 24.88
C HIS A 147 -24.15 -1.96 24.90
N ASP A 148 -24.27 -2.58 23.73
CA ASP A 148 -24.32 -4.04 23.58
C ASP A 148 -22.94 -4.64 23.92
N PRO A 149 -22.84 -5.64 24.82
CA PRO A 149 -21.58 -6.26 25.22
C PRO A 149 -20.88 -7.05 24.09
N SER A 150 -21.53 -7.19 22.93
CA SER A 150 -21.02 -7.85 21.73
C SER A 150 -20.45 -6.86 20.69
N GLU A 151 -20.17 -5.60 21.09
CA GLU A 151 -19.41 -4.62 20.29
C GLU A 151 -17.96 -5.06 20.03
#